data_AF-A0A1V2RN48-F1
#
_entry.id   AF-A0A1V2RN48-F1
#
_cell.length_a   1.000
_cell.length_b   1.000
_cell.length_c   1.000
_cell.angle_alpha   90.00
_cell.angle_beta   90.00
_cell.angle_gamma   90.00
#
_symmetry.space_group_name_H-M   'P 1'
#
loop_
_entity.id
_entity.type
_entity.pdbx_description
1 polymer ?
#
loop_
_entity_poly.entity_id
_entity_poly.type
_entity_poly.pdbx_seq_one_letter_code
_entity_poly.pdbx_strand_id
1 'polypeptide(L)' 'MEPGGPLLIEGPVEFVAEDGTVIRSDRPVVALCTCRRSRRFPFCDTSHRRRGKRSQGSQGRA' A
#
# COMPACT_ATOMS: atom_id res chain seq x y z
N MET A 1 -4.41 14.08 1.33
CA MET A 1 -4.06 12.65 1.35
C MET A 1 -5.04 11.94 2.26
N GLU A 2 -5.76 10.94 1.75
CA GLU A 2 -6.63 10.11 2.60
C GLU A 2 -5.76 9.39 3.65
N PRO A 3 -6.08 9.47 4.95
CA PRO A 3 -5.35 8.73 5.98
C PRO A 3 -5.34 7.22 5.66
N GLY A 4 -4.15 6.64 5.52
CA GLY A 4 -3.99 5.24 5.13
C GLY A 4 -4.30 4.95 3.64
N GLY A 5 -4.36 5.99 2.81
CA GLY A 5 -4.39 5.88 1.34
C GLY A 5 -3.06 5.38 0.76
N PRO A 6 -3.06 4.96 -0.52
CA PRO A 6 -1.87 4.40 -1.13
C PRO A 6 -0.78 5.44 -1.36
N LEU A 7 0.47 4.96 -1.42
CA LEU A 7 1.57 5.74 -1.97
C LEU A 7 1.56 5.60 -3.49
N LEU A 8 1.52 6.70 -4.22
CA LEU A 8 1.63 6.71 -5.67
C LEU A 8 3.10 6.89 -6.04
N ILE A 9 3.61 6.02 -6.92
CA ILE A 9 4.95 6.12 -7.48
C ILE A 9 4.91 5.97 -9.00
N GLU A 10 5.86 6.59 -9.67
CA GLU A 10 6.07 6.42 -11.10
C GLU A 10 6.62 5.02 -11.38
N GLY A 11 6.12 4.41 -12.45
CA GLY A 11 6.58 3.11 -12.93
C GLY A 11 7.32 3.19 -14.26
N PRO A 12 7.74 2.04 -14.81
CA PRO A 12 7.53 0.68 -14.29
C PRO A 12 8.32 0.38 -13.01
N VAL A 13 7.88 -0.62 -12.24
CA VAL A 13 8.49 -0.99 -10.96
C VAL A 13 8.64 -2.51 -10.81
N GLU A 14 9.64 -2.88 -10.02
CA GLU A 14 9.93 -4.25 -9.60
C GLU A 14 10.03 -4.30 -8.06
N PHE A 15 9.31 -5.22 -7.45
CA PHE A 15 9.38 -5.51 -6.02
C PHE A 15 10.06 -6.84 -5.80
N VAL A 16 11.09 -6.85 -4.96
CA VAL A 16 11.78 -8.05 -4.52
C VAL A 16 11.40 -8.30 -3.06
N ALA A 17 10.74 -9.43 -2.81
CA ALA A 17 10.42 -9.87 -1.45
C ALA A 17 11.65 -10.52 -0.78
N GLU A 18 11.59 -10.70 0.53
CA GLU A 18 12.69 -11.30 1.32
C GLU A 18 13.01 -12.74 0.90
N ASP A 19 12.02 -13.47 0.36
CA ASP A 19 12.19 -14.83 -0.18
C ASP A 19 12.73 -14.85 -1.62
N GLY A 20 13.05 -13.68 -2.19
CA GLY A 20 13.50 -13.52 -3.57
C GLY A 20 12.38 -13.47 -4.61
N THR A 21 11.11 -13.53 -4.21
CA THR A 21 9.98 -13.42 -5.14
C THR A 21 9.96 -12.03 -5.79
N VAL A 22 9.88 -12.00 -7.12
CA VAL A 22 9.83 -10.77 -7.92
C VAL A 22 8.40 -10.49 -8.39
N ILE A 23 7.87 -9.32 -8.07
CA ILE A 23 6.55 -8.84 -8.49
C ILE A 23 6.73 -7.58 -9.33
N ARG A 24 6.23 -7.58 -10.57
CA ARG A 24 6.41 -6.47 -11.53
C ARG A 24 5.10 -5.73 -11.79
N SER A 25 5.22 -4.44 -12.08
CA SER A 25 4.14 -3.64 -12.68
C SER A 25 4.72 -2.75 -13.77
N ASP A 26 4.17 -2.86 -14.97
CA ASP A 26 4.51 -2.09 -16.16
C ASP A 26 3.74 -0.75 -16.26
N ARG A 27 2.79 -0.53 -15.34
CA ARG A 27 1.99 0.70 -15.31
C ARG A 27 2.86 1.94 -15.07
N PRO A 28 2.57 3.07 -15.75
CA PRO A 28 3.31 4.32 -15.58
C PRO A 28 3.12 4.94 -14.20
N VAL A 29 2.02 4.62 -13.50
CA VAL A 29 1.79 5.00 -12.11
C VAL A 29 1.29 3.78 -11.34
N VAL A 30 1.90 3.52 -10.19
CA VAL A 30 1.60 2.38 -9.33
C VAL A 30 1.16 2.87 -7.96
N ALA A 31 0.06 2.30 -7.48
CA ALA A 31 -0.46 2.56 -6.14
C ALA A 31 0.00 1.46 -5.19
N LEU A 32 0.82 1.79 -4.20
CA LEU A 32 1.32 0.87 -3.19
C LEU A 32 0.47 0.89 -1.93
N CYS A 33 0.29 -0.31 -1.37
CA CYS A 33 -0.46 -0.49 -0.15
C CYS A 33 0.37 -0.06 1.06
N THR A 34 -0.04 1.02 1.72
CA THR A 34 0.52 1.46 3.01
C THR A 34 -0.28 0.92 4.20
N CYS A 35 -1.52 0.45 3.96
CA CYS A 35 -2.43 0.03 5.02
C CYS A 35 -2.36 -1.46 5.38
N ARG A 36 -1.54 -2.26 4.69
CA ARG A 36 -1.37 -3.72 4.86
C ARG A 36 -2.64 -4.58 4.81
N ARG A 37 -3.73 -4.06 4.23
CA ARG A 37 -5.03 -4.76 4.08
C ARG A 37 -5.28 -5.28 2.67
N SER A 38 -4.39 -5.01 1.73
CA SER A 38 -4.58 -5.42 0.34
C SER A 38 -4.49 -6.93 0.19
N ARG A 39 -5.41 -7.52 -0.57
CA ARG A 39 -5.34 -8.92 -1.01
C ARG A 39 -4.39 -9.11 -2.20
N ARG A 40 -3.87 -8.02 -2.76
CA ARG A 40 -2.92 -7.98 -3.86
C ARG A 40 -1.62 -7.29 -3.44
N PHE A 41 -1.21 -7.48 -2.19
CA PHE A 41 0.02 -6.90 -1.67
C PHE A 41 1.20 -7.25 -2.61
N PRO A 42 2.07 -6.29 -2.99
CA PRO A 42 2.24 -4.94 -2.42
C PRO A 42 1.32 -3.85 -2.99
N PHE A 43 0.50 -4.14 -4.00
CA PHE A 43 -0.33 -3.14 -4.66
C PHE A 43 -1.59 -2.80 -3.87
N CYS A 44 -2.08 -1.57 -4.03
CA CYS A 44 -3.35 -1.15 -3.46
C CYS A 44 -4.53 -1.71 -4.26
N ASP A 45 -5.50 -2.32 -3.57
CA ASP A 45 -6.75 -2.86 -4.13
C ASP A 45 -7.99 -2.14 -3.57
N THR A 46 -7.81 -0.91 -3.06
CA THR A 46 -8.82 -0.09 -2.36
C THR A 46 -9.30 -0.64 -1.01
N SER A 47 -8.72 -1.72 -0.48
CA SER A 47 -9.09 -2.26 0.85
C SER A 47 -8.93 -1.25 2.00
N HIS A 48 -8.14 -0.19 1.81
CA HIS A 48 -8.06 0.91 2.78
C HIS A 48 -9.41 1.58 3.06
N ARG A 49 -10.30 1.65 2.06
CA ARG A 49 -11.62 2.29 2.12
C ARG A 49 -12.68 1.48 2.86
N ARG A 50 -12.48 0.16 3.01
CA ARG A 50 -13.48 -0.75 3.62
C ARG A 50 -13.70 -0.53 5.12
N ARG A 51 -13.06 0.46 5.74
CA ARG A 51 -13.34 0.88 7.12
C ARG A 51 -13.98 2.25 7.14
N GLY A 52 -15.30 2.29 7.18
CA GLY A 52 -15.97 3.26 8.04
C GLY A 52 -15.68 2.89 9.50
N LYS A 53 -15.16 3.85 10.28
CA LYS A 53 -14.97 3.81 11.74
C LYS A 53 -13.94 2.81 12.28
N ARG A 54 -12.72 3.28 12.51
CA ARG A 54 -12.09 3.38 13.85
C ARG A 54 -10.78 4.16 13.75
N SER A 55 -10.82 5.34 14.36
CA SER A 55 -9.74 6.11 15.00
C SER A 55 -8.50 6.47 14.18
N GLN A 56 -8.43 7.77 13.85
CA GLN A 56 -7.20 8.52 14.02
C GLN A 56 -6.67 8.33 15.46
N GLY A 57 -5.35 8.37 15.63
CA GLY A 57 -4.75 8.47 16.96
C GLY A 57 -3.34 7.92 17.00
N SER A 58 -2.37 8.81 16.79
CA SER A 58 -1.01 8.71 17.28
C SER A 58 -0.90 8.01 18.64
N GLN A 59 0.08 7.12 18.80
CA GLN A 59 0.89 7.07 20.02
C GLN A 59 2.20 6.34 19.74
N GLY A 60 3.23 7.15 19.46
CA GLY A 60 4.56 6.85 19.96
C GLY A 60 4.72 7.46 21.34
N ARG A 61 5.70 6.93 22.09
CA ARG A 61 6.17 7.32 23.45
C ARG A 61 5.18 6.93 24.57
N ALA A 62 5.58 6.34 25.69
CA ALA A 62 6.89 6.27 26.37
C ALA A 62 7.18 4.85 26.86
#